data_AF-A0A4S4BZT3-F1
#
_entry.id   AF-A0A4S4BZT3-F1
#
_cell.length_a   1.000
_cell.length_b   1.000
_cell.length_c   1.000
_cell.angle_alpha   90.00
_cell.angle_beta   90.00
_cell.angle_gamma   90.00
#
_symmetry.space_group_name_H-M   'P 1'
#
loop_
_entity.id
_entity.type
_entity.pdbx_description
1 polymer ?
#
loop_
_entity_poly.entity_id
_entity_poly.type
_entity_poly.pdbx_seq_one_letter_code
_entity_poly.pdbx_strand_id
1 'polypeptide(L)'
;MYAVILAAGIGSRLRPLTYEAPKCMTEVYGVSILERQVQAFERIGIQDIIIITGYRSTDIESLNLPIRYNQVNFTFIENSDYESTNNMYSLYLGRSKVDGSPFYLCNGDVFFDPQIVQEMNQDPALSLVAVDSQNYFEESMKVTVNQSGVITDISKGIKKESAFACSIDLYKFSAESSSILFKELRHLIETEQRLKDWTEVALQGLFRTSRLTMYPYQIGDRNWVEIDDFNDLLLADLKFARLRPEQLRDKTLLIDLDGTLFIGDQLIPQADSFIRKLEAIGIPYFLFSNNSSYSKASLVDKLAHIGIEVTEERIILSTDGVIHFLNNKRISKIHVVGTARMRDEFTKQGFCLTSEAPDFVVLGYDTELNYDKIKTASYYLNKGIPLLATHCDVNCPTATGPIPDIGSMLAMFEAALQVTPYKIFGKPNAEMVSPLFDQLHLTPDKMVVIGDRLYTDMKLARNVGAHFICVLSGETNRADLQDKKDYPDLIIQSVEKLLEYL
;
A
#
# COMPACT_ATOMS: atom_id res chain seq x y z
N MET A 1 29.62 -18.70 4.34
CA MET A 1 29.31 -17.65 3.34
C MET A 1 28.54 -16.57 4.08
N TYR A 2 28.89 -15.31 3.88
CA TYR A 2 28.28 -14.17 4.59
C TYR A 2 27.24 -13.46 3.72
N ALA A 3 26.40 -12.64 4.34
CA ALA A 3 25.69 -11.57 3.64
C ALA A 3 26.03 -10.22 4.27
N VAL A 4 26.21 -9.20 3.43
CA VAL A 4 26.45 -7.81 3.84
C VAL A 4 25.33 -6.95 3.29
N ILE A 5 24.60 -6.29 4.18
CA ILE A 5 23.51 -5.37 3.83
C ILE A 5 23.95 -3.95 4.20
N LEU A 6 23.93 -3.04 3.23
CA LEU A 6 24.30 -1.63 3.42
C LEU A 6 23.06 -0.79 3.77
N ALA A 7 22.76 -0.69 5.06
CA ALA A 7 21.53 -0.09 5.62
C ALA A 7 21.75 1.31 6.25
N ALA A 8 22.75 2.07 5.78
CA ALA A 8 23.13 3.37 6.36
C ALA A 8 22.34 4.58 5.79
N GLY A 9 21.49 4.36 4.79
CA GLY A 9 20.84 5.43 4.01
C GLY A 9 19.74 6.20 4.75
N ILE A 10 19.75 7.53 4.58
CA ILE A 10 18.76 8.45 5.18
C ILE A 10 17.37 8.32 4.52
N GLY A 11 17.31 8.20 3.19
CA GLY A 11 16.04 8.13 2.45
C GLY A 11 15.23 9.43 2.51
N SER A 12 15.86 10.59 2.36
CA SER A 12 15.20 11.91 2.48
C SER A 12 14.01 12.12 1.53
N ARG A 13 13.98 11.46 0.37
CA ARG A 13 12.88 11.48 -0.60
C ARG A 13 11.64 10.68 -0.18
N LEU A 14 11.74 9.87 0.87
CA LEU A 14 10.64 9.09 1.45
C LEU A 14 10.05 9.71 2.72
N ARG A 15 10.43 10.95 3.05
CA ARG A 15 9.81 11.68 4.16
C ARG A 15 8.31 11.92 3.86
N PRO A 16 7.41 11.72 4.84
CA PRO A 16 7.69 11.65 6.27
C PRO A 16 8.05 10.27 6.83
N LEU A 17 7.97 9.18 6.05
CA LEU A 17 8.24 7.82 6.55
C LEU A 17 9.62 7.71 7.20
N THR A 18 10.61 8.37 6.59
CA THR A 18 12.00 8.34 7.05
C THR A 18 12.36 9.43 8.06
N TYR A 19 11.39 10.11 8.67
CA TYR A 19 11.67 10.94 9.86
C TYR A 19 11.95 10.06 11.07
N GLU A 20 11.13 9.03 11.26
CA GLU A 20 11.16 8.16 12.44
C GLU A 20 11.73 6.77 12.19
N ALA A 21 12.21 6.49 10.97
CA ALA A 21 12.83 5.23 10.61
C ALA A 21 13.90 5.40 9.50
N PRO A 22 14.93 4.54 9.44
CA PRO A 22 15.84 4.49 8.29
C PRO A 22 15.14 3.98 7.02
N LYS A 23 15.70 4.31 5.85
CA LYS A 23 15.16 3.91 4.53
C LYS A 23 14.87 2.41 4.43
N CYS A 24 15.78 1.59 4.94
CA CYS A 24 15.69 0.13 4.92
C CYS A 24 14.52 -0.45 5.73
N MET A 25 13.89 0.35 6.60
CA MET A 25 12.70 -0.04 7.35
C MET A 25 11.39 0.25 6.61
N THR A 26 11.44 0.90 5.44
CA THR A 26 10.24 1.13 4.62
C THR A 26 9.60 -0.19 4.23
N GLU A 27 8.30 -0.34 4.47
CA GLU A 27 7.59 -1.59 4.25
C GLU A 27 6.89 -1.68 2.90
N VAL A 28 6.83 -2.91 2.36
CA VAL A 28 5.99 -3.32 1.24
C VAL A 28 5.20 -4.55 1.69
N TYR A 29 3.87 -4.41 1.80
CA TYR A 29 2.95 -5.42 2.34
C TYR A 29 3.39 -6.02 3.71
N GLY A 30 3.86 -5.18 4.62
CA GLY A 30 4.18 -5.55 6.01
C GLY A 30 5.55 -6.19 6.20
N VAL A 31 6.39 -6.10 5.18
CA VAL A 31 7.78 -6.55 5.25
C VAL A 31 8.67 -5.37 4.89
N SER A 32 9.57 -5.00 5.78
CA SER A 32 10.56 -3.96 5.49
C SER A 32 11.56 -4.41 4.42
N ILE A 33 12.20 -3.47 3.73
CA ILE A 33 13.29 -3.78 2.78
C ILE A 33 14.36 -4.64 3.45
N LEU A 34 14.81 -4.25 4.64
CA LEU A 34 15.82 -4.99 5.41
C LEU A 34 15.34 -6.41 5.74
N GLU A 35 14.12 -6.56 6.24
CA GLU A 35 13.59 -7.87 6.59
C GLU A 35 13.46 -8.77 5.36
N ARG A 36 13.01 -8.21 4.22
CA ARG A 36 12.91 -8.95 2.96
C ARG A 36 14.25 -9.53 2.53
N GLN A 37 15.32 -8.76 2.68
CA GLN A 37 16.68 -9.20 2.36
C GLN A 37 17.17 -10.28 3.34
N VAL A 38 16.90 -10.12 4.64
CA VAL A 38 17.21 -11.14 5.66
C VAL A 38 16.50 -12.46 5.35
N GLN A 39 15.21 -12.43 5.01
CA GLN A 39 14.45 -13.62 4.60
C GLN A 39 15.07 -14.31 3.39
N ALA A 40 15.58 -13.55 2.42
CA ALA A 40 16.22 -14.12 1.23
C ALA A 40 17.51 -14.89 1.57
N PHE A 41 18.33 -14.35 2.47
CA PHE A 41 19.59 -14.99 2.88
C PHE A 41 19.36 -16.15 3.85
N GLU A 42 18.42 -16.03 4.78
CA GLU A 42 18.05 -17.11 5.71
C GLU A 42 17.52 -18.34 4.96
N ARG A 43 16.69 -18.13 3.93
CA ARG A 43 16.13 -19.20 3.09
C ARG A 43 17.17 -20.05 2.37
N ILE A 44 18.34 -19.49 2.07
CA ILE A 44 19.46 -20.23 1.45
C ILE A 44 20.49 -20.75 2.47
N GLY A 45 20.21 -20.59 3.77
CA GLY A 45 21.03 -21.11 4.86
C GLY A 45 22.25 -20.24 5.20
N ILE A 46 22.26 -18.95 4.85
CA ILE A 46 23.31 -18.04 5.34
C ILE A 46 23.08 -17.80 6.83
N GLN A 47 24.09 -18.15 7.64
CA GLN A 47 24.05 -18.04 9.09
C GLN A 47 24.66 -16.73 9.60
N ASP A 48 25.45 -16.01 8.81
CA ASP A 48 26.13 -14.79 9.25
C ASP A 48 25.74 -13.61 8.37
N ILE A 49 24.92 -12.71 8.92
CA ILE A 49 24.46 -11.49 8.24
C ILE A 49 25.08 -10.28 8.94
N ILE A 50 25.78 -9.46 8.17
CA ILE A 50 26.41 -8.23 8.61
C ILE A 50 25.56 -7.07 8.08
N ILE A 51 25.08 -6.22 8.97
CA ILE A 51 24.26 -5.06 8.64
C ILE A 51 25.09 -3.81 8.95
N ILE A 52 25.44 -3.06 7.91
CA ILE A 52 26.12 -1.78 8.09
C ILE A 52 25.06 -0.70 8.27
N THR A 53 24.96 -0.15 9.48
CA THR A 53 23.96 0.85 9.85
C THR A 53 24.55 2.26 9.77
N GLY A 54 23.70 3.28 9.90
CA GLY A 54 24.12 4.68 9.84
C GLY A 54 23.02 5.57 10.41
N TYR A 55 22.29 6.27 9.55
CA TYR A 55 21.13 7.06 9.97
C TYR A 55 20.17 6.22 10.83
N ARG A 56 19.89 6.69 12.05
CA ARG A 56 18.93 6.06 12.97
C ARG A 56 19.22 4.57 13.24
N SER A 57 20.50 4.25 13.45
CA SER A 57 21.00 2.88 13.69
C SER A 57 20.25 2.13 14.80
N THR A 58 19.87 2.82 15.88
CA THR A 58 19.13 2.24 17.01
C THR A 58 17.71 1.79 16.67
N ASP A 59 17.05 2.44 15.70
CA ASP A 59 15.68 2.07 15.33
C ASP A 59 15.62 0.70 14.64
N ILE A 60 16.71 0.27 14.00
CA ILE A 60 16.83 -1.08 13.40
C ILE A 60 16.70 -2.17 14.46
N GLU A 61 17.10 -1.91 15.71
CA GLU A 61 16.95 -2.87 16.82
C GLU A 61 15.48 -3.21 17.09
N SER A 62 14.54 -2.29 16.81
CA SER A 62 13.10 -2.50 17.00
C SER A 62 12.53 -3.62 16.12
N LEU A 63 13.19 -3.95 15.00
CA LEU A 63 12.83 -5.08 14.14
C LEU A 63 13.03 -6.43 14.85
N ASN A 64 13.80 -6.47 15.94
CA ASN A 64 14.08 -7.68 16.73
C ASN A 64 14.58 -8.86 15.87
N LEU A 65 15.37 -8.57 14.83
CA LEU A 65 15.85 -9.57 13.86
C LEU A 65 16.51 -10.79 14.53
N PRO A 66 17.40 -10.65 15.55
CA PRO A 66 18.02 -11.81 16.19
C PRO A 66 17.03 -12.74 16.91
N ILE A 67 15.91 -12.19 17.40
CA ILE A 67 14.86 -12.98 18.07
C ILE A 67 14.01 -13.70 17.02
N ARG A 68 13.67 -13.02 15.93
CA ARG A 68 12.81 -13.53 14.85
C ARG A 68 13.52 -14.58 13.99
N TYR A 69 14.83 -14.41 13.77
CA TYR A 69 15.67 -15.27 12.93
C TYR A 69 16.79 -15.91 13.77
N ASN A 70 16.41 -16.76 14.72
CA ASN A 70 17.33 -17.31 15.74
C ASN A 70 18.42 -18.25 15.21
N GLN A 71 18.36 -18.66 13.93
CA GLN A 71 19.39 -19.44 13.26
C GLN A 71 20.45 -18.56 12.56
N VAL A 72 20.26 -17.23 12.60
CA VAL A 72 21.13 -16.25 11.96
C VAL A 72 21.86 -15.44 13.03
N ASN A 73 23.18 -15.41 12.93
CA ASN A 73 24.07 -14.52 13.66
C ASN A 73 24.08 -13.15 12.96
N PHE A 74 23.58 -12.13 13.66
CA PHE A 74 23.62 -10.75 13.19
C PHE A 74 24.85 -10.03 13.75
N THR A 75 25.59 -9.34 12.87
CA THR A 75 26.62 -8.37 13.26
C THR A 75 26.21 -7.00 12.76
N PHE A 76 26.03 -6.05 13.68
CA PHE A 76 25.76 -4.66 13.33
C PHE A 76 27.06 -3.86 13.38
N ILE A 77 27.35 -3.10 12.33
CA ILE A 77 28.50 -2.21 12.25
C ILE A 77 27.99 -0.82 11.90
N GLU A 78 28.18 0.13 12.80
CA GLU A 78 27.73 1.50 12.59
C GLU A 78 28.74 2.30 11.75
N ASN A 79 28.27 2.94 10.69
CA ASN A 79 28.99 3.98 9.98
C ASN A 79 28.64 5.34 10.61
N SER A 80 29.46 5.81 11.55
CA SER A 80 29.28 7.12 12.20
C SER A 80 29.41 8.30 11.22
N ASP A 81 30.03 8.10 10.07
CA ASP A 81 30.30 9.12 9.06
C ASP A 81 29.35 9.01 7.85
N TYR A 82 28.18 8.39 8.01
CA TYR A 82 27.23 8.10 6.93
C TYR A 82 26.81 9.34 6.11
N GLU A 83 26.84 10.55 6.68
CA GLU A 83 26.50 11.79 5.96
C GLU A 83 27.62 12.29 5.04
N SER A 84 28.87 11.91 5.33
CA SER A 84 30.06 12.38 4.61
C SER A 84 30.71 11.32 3.73
N THR A 85 30.19 10.10 3.77
CA THR A 85 30.69 8.90 3.08
C THR A 85 29.59 8.28 2.21
N ASN A 86 29.90 7.21 1.48
CA ASN A 86 28.92 6.50 0.63
C ASN A 86 29.04 4.97 0.79
N ASN A 87 28.29 4.20 -0.02
CA ASN A 87 28.13 2.76 0.15
C ASN A 87 29.48 1.98 0.10
N MET A 88 30.49 2.49 -0.63
CA MET A 88 31.82 1.88 -0.69
C MET A 88 32.54 1.91 0.66
N TYR A 89 32.48 3.05 1.36
CA TYR A 89 33.04 3.16 2.71
C TYR A 89 32.25 2.30 3.70
N SER A 90 30.93 2.26 3.56
CA SER A 90 30.07 1.40 4.39
C SER A 90 30.48 -0.07 4.25
N LEU A 91 30.70 -0.57 3.03
CA LEU A 91 31.22 -1.91 2.78
C LEU A 91 32.62 -2.12 3.39
N TYR A 92 33.50 -1.12 3.26
CA TYR A 92 34.86 -1.18 3.80
C TYR A 92 34.90 -1.36 5.32
N LEU A 93 33.93 -0.82 6.07
CA LEU A 93 33.82 -1.04 7.51
C LEU A 93 33.61 -2.52 7.86
N GLY A 94 32.94 -3.29 7.00
CA GLY A 94 32.72 -4.74 7.17
C GLY A 94 33.91 -5.64 6.85
N ARG A 95 35.03 -5.08 6.33
CA ARG A 95 36.17 -5.86 5.80
C ARG A 95 36.74 -6.91 6.76
N SER A 96 36.78 -6.63 8.07
CA SER A 96 37.34 -7.55 9.06
C SER A 96 36.56 -8.87 9.18
N LYS A 97 35.34 -8.92 8.64
CA LYS A 97 34.48 -10.10 8.62
C LYS A 97 34.48 -10.83 7.28
N VAL A 98 34.55 -10.11 6.16
CA VAL A 98 34.28 -10.69 4.83
C VAL A 98 35.45 -10.65 3.84
N ASP A 99 36.52 -9.90 4.12
CA ASP A 99 37.72 -9.91 3.26
C ASP A 99 38.30 -11.34 3.19
N GLY A 100 38.46 -11.85 1.97
CA GLY A 100 38.88 -13.23 1.72
C GLY A 100 37.84 -14.32 1.97
N SER A 101 36.59 -13.96 2.26
CA SER A 101 35.48 -14.91 2.43
C SER A 101 34.41 -14.72 1.34
N PRO A 102 33.69 -15.78 0.94
CA PRO A 102 32.58 -15.64 0.01
C PRO A 102 31.39 -14.93 0.69
N PHE A 103 30.80 -13.95 0.02
CA PHE A 103 29.71 -13.17 0.57
C PHE A 103 28.73 -12.63 -0.49
N TYR A 104 27.51 -12.35 -0.08
CA TYR A 104 26.57 -11.52 -0.81
C TYR A 104 26.65 -10.06 -0.37
N LEU A 105 26.48 -9.13 -1.30
CA LEU A 105 26.36 -7.70 -1.04
C LEU A 105 25.02 -7.19 -1.57
N CYS A 106 24.30 -6.42 -0.77
CA CYS A 106 23.08 -5.75 -1.20
C CYS A 106 22.95 -4.35 -0.56
N ASN A 107 22.45 -3.38 -1.34
CA ASN A 107 22.08 -2.07 -0.83
C ASN A 107 20.75 -2.14 -0.07
N GLY A 108 20.65 -1.43 1.07
CA GLY A 108 19.51 -1.47 1.99
C GLY A 108 18.24 -0.76 1.49
N ASP A 109 18.15 -0.50 0.19
CA ASP A 109 17.02 0.11 -0.50
C ASP A 109 16.46 -0.75 -1.65
N VAL A 110 17.01 -1.94 -1.87
CA VAL A 110 16.53 -2.86 -2.89
C VAL A 110 15.54 -3.85 -2.30
N PHE A 111 14.29 -3.82 -2.76
CA PHE A 111 13.27 -4.81 -2.42
C PHE A 111 13.11 -5.82 -3.57
N PHE A 112 13.42 -7.10 -3.35
CA PHE A 112 13.48 -8.10 -4.40
C PHE A 112 12.83 -9.45 -4.03
N ASP A 113 12.58 -10.29 -5.03
CA ASP A 113 12.13 -11.67 -4.84
C ASP A 113 13.25 -12.57 -4.27
N PRO A 114 13.08 -13.17 -3.08
CA PRO A 114 14.04 -14.08 -2.46
C PRO A 114 14.52 -15.23 -3.38
N GLN A 115 13.73 -15.62 -4.37
CA GLN A 115 14.12 -16.66 -5.31
C GLN A 115 15.35 -16.27 -6.16
N ILE A 116 15.61 -14.97 -6.37
CA ILE A 116 16.82 -14.52 -7.08
C ILE A 116 18.07 -15.00 -6.34
N VAL A 117 18.12 -14.82 -5.02
CA VAL A 117 19.25 -15.26 -4.19
C VAL A 117 19.35 -16.79 -4.17
N GLN A 118 18.22 -17.50 -4.12
CA GLN A 118 18.16 -18.96 -4.17
C GLN A 118 18.80 -19.52 -5.45
N GLU A 119 18.53 -18.91 -6.60
CA GLU A 119 19.06 -19.36 -7.89
C GLU A 119 20.53 -18.95 -8.07
N MET A 120 20.92 -17.73 -7.64
CA MET A 120 22.32 -17.31 -7.61
C MET A 120 23.20 -18.21 -6.73
N ASN A 121 22.63 -18.90 -5.74
CA ASN A 121 23.39 -19.75 -4.82
C ASN A 121 23.78 -21.12 -5.41
N GLN A 122 23.32 -21.47 -6.61
CA GLN A 122 23.55 -22.80 -7.20
C GLN A 122 25.03 -23.15 -7.41
N ASP A 123 25.86 -22.18 -7.78
CA ASP A 123 27.31 -22.36 -7.92
C ASP A 123 28.09 -21.43 -6.97
N PRO A 124 28.59 -21.93 -5.83
CA PRO A 124 29.35 -21.14 -4.85
C PRO A 124 30.68 -20.58 -5.37
N ALA A 125 31.23 -21.13 -6.46
CA ALA A 125 32.52 -20.70 -7.00
C ALA A 125 32.39 -19.43 -7.87
N LEU A 126 31.21 -19.17 -8.42
CA LEU A 126 30.97 -18.02 -9.28
C LEU A 126 30.75 -16.74 -8.48
N SER A 127 31.37 -15.66 -8.97
CA SER A 127 31.03 -14.29 -8.59
C SER A 127 30.04 -13.72 -9.61
N LEU A 128 28.91 -13.23 -9.11
CA LEU A 128 27.75 -12.87 -9.91
C LEU A 128 27.28 -11.43 -9.63
N VAL A 129 26.82 -10.75 -10.66
CA VAL A 129 26.03 -9.51 -10.55
C VAL A 129 24.62 -9.84 -10.99
N ALA A 130 23.62 -9.67 -10.13
CA ALA A 130 22.23 -9.85 -10.53
C ALA A 130 21.81 -8.69 -11.44
N VAL A 131 21.19 -9.02 -12.57
CA VAL A 131 20.84 -8.05 -13.61
C VAL A 131 19.45 -8.25 -14.20
N ASP A 132 18.84 -7.14 -14.61
CA ASP A 132 17.57 -7.06 -15.33
C ASP A 132 17.84 -6.60 -16.77
N SER A 133 17.68 -7.51 -17.74
CA SER A 133 17.79 -7.20 -19.17
C SER A 133 16.47 -6.75 -19.81
N GLN A 134 15.34 -6.88 -19.12
CA GLN A 134 14.03 -6.52 -19.66
C GLN A 134 13.82 -5.00 -19.61
N ASN A 135 14.41 -4.35 -18.62
CA ASN A 135 14.23 -2.92 -18.37
C ASN A 135 15.55 -2.16 -18.44
N TYR A 136 15.52 -0.96 -19.03
CA TYR A 136 16.63 -0.02 -18.99
C TYR A 136 16.25 1.15 -18.07
N PHE A 137 17.04 1.34 -17.02
CA PHE A 137 16.87 2.41 -16.05
C PHE A 137 18.03 3.41 -16.18
N GLU A 138 17.70 4.67 -16.49
CA GLU A 138 18.72 5.70 -16.75
C GLU A 138 19.62 5.92 -15.53
N GLU A 139 19.05 5.96 -14.34
CA GLU A 139 19.76 6.26 -13.09
C GLU A 139 20.45 5.05 -12.45
N SER A 140 20.14 3.82 -12.88
CA SER A 140 20.76 2.60 -12.33
C SER A 140 22.11 2.31 -12.99
N MET A 141 22.90 1.45 -12.36
CA MET A 141 24.15 0.94 -12.93
C MET A 141 23.83 -0.06 -14.04
N LYS A 142 24.53 0.03 -15.17
CA LYS A 142 24.42 -0.94 -16.28
C LYS A 142 25.72 -1.72 -16.39
N VAL A 143 25.66 -2.95 -16.88
CA VAL A 143 26.85 -3.77 -17.16
C VAL A 143 27.05 -3.97 -18.66
N THR A 144 28.30 -4.16 -19.08
CA THR A 144 28.64 -4.70 -20.41
C THR A 144 29.32 -6.05 -20.27
N VAL A 145 29.24 -6.90 -21.29
CA VAL A 145 29.88 -8.23 -21.30
C VAL A 145 30.73 -8.44 -22.54
N ASN A 146 31.76 -9.28 -22.43
CA ASN A 146 32.52 -9.78 -23.58
C ASN A 146 31.87 -11.03 -24.21
N GLN A 147 32.49 -11.56 -25.26
CA GLN A 147 32.02 -12.76 -25.98
C GLN A 147 31.95 -14.03 -25.11
N SER A 148 32.74 -14.10 -24.03
CA SER A 148 32.70 -15.20 -23.06
C SER A 148 31.69 -14.99 -21.92
N GLY A 149 30.89 -13.92 -21.97
CA GLY A 149 29.88 -13.61 -20.96
C GLY A 149 30.43 -12.98 -19.67
N VAL A 150 31.71 -12.61 -19.64
CA VAL A 150 32.35 -11.95 -18.48
C VAL A 150 32.03 -10.46 -18.52
N ILE A 151 31.70 -9.88 -17.37
CA ILE A 151 31.45 -8.45 -17.22
C ILE A 151 32.74 -7.65 -17.48
N THR A 152 32.65 -6.62 -18.31
CA THR A 152 33.79 -5.77 -18.72
C THR A 152 33.70 -4.33 -18.24
N ASP A 153 32.50 -3.86 -17.90
CA ASP A 153 32.25 -2.51 -17.39
C ASP A 153 30.99 -2.52 -16.51
N ILE A 154 30.93 -1.63 -15.53
CA ILE A 154 29.72 -1.33 -14.75
C ILE A 154 29.65 0.19 -14.52
N SER A 155 28.55 0.83 -14.93
CA SER A 155 28.42 2.29 -14.84
C SER A 155 27.01 2.78 -15.09
N LYS A 156 26.65 3.92 -14.50
CA LYS A 156 25.46 4.69 -14.91
C LYS A 156 25.60 5.26 -16.32
N GLY A 157 26.82 5.51 -16.80
CA GLY A 157 27.07 6.14 -18.10
C GLY A 157 26.99 5.22 -19.32
N ILE A 158 26.77 3.91 -19.14
CA ILE A 158 26.63 2.97 -20.25
C ILE A 158 25.25 3.17 -20.90
N LYS A 159 25.27 3.52 -22.18
CA LYS A 159 24.05 3.77 -22.97
C LYS A 159 23.30 2.48 -23.27
N LYS A 160 21.99 2.59 -23.52
CA LYS A 160 21.09 1.48 -23.82
C LYS A 160 21.57 0.58 -24.95
N GLU A 161 22.21 1.13 -25.98
CA GLU A 161 22.68 0.34 -27.14
C GLU A 161 23.89 -0.54 -26.82
N SER A 162 24.66 -0.16 -25.81
CA SER A 162 25.86 -0.89 -25.36
C SER A 162 25.61 -1.72 -24.11
N ALA A 163 24.56 -1.40 -23.34
CA ALA A 163 24.21 -2.09 -22.12
C ALA A 163 23.82 -3.54 -22.41
N PHE A 164 24.39 -4.46 -21.64
CA PHE A 164 23.91 -5.83 -21.59
C PHE A 164 22.63 -5.93 -20.73
N ALA A 165 22.64 -5.31 -19.55
CA ALA A 165 21.51 -5.28 -18.61
C ALA A 165 21.75 -4.24 -17.50
N CYS A 166 20.71 -3.89 -16.74
CA CYS A 166 20.83 -3.07 -15.53
C CYS A 166 21.20 -3.95 -14.33
N SER A 167 22.14 -3.51 -13.49
CA SER A 167 22.35 -4.07 -12.15
C SER A 167 21.11 -3.83 -11.29
N ILE A 168 20.79 -4.81 -10.45
CA ILE A 168 19.77 -4.66 -9.41
C ILE A 168 20.37 -4.43 -8.01
N ASP A 169 21.66 -4.11 -7.97
CA ASP A 169 22.45 -3.87 -6.75
C ASP A 169 22.45 -5.03 -5.75
N LEU A 170 22.48 -6.24 -6.31
CA LEU A 170 22.69 -7.50 -5.61
C LEU A 170 23.87 -8.25 -6.23
N TYR A 171 24.88 -8.52 -5.43
CA TYR A 171 26.14 -9.10 -5.86
C TYR A 171 26.46 -10.34 -5.04
N LYS A 172 27.13 -11.31 -5.67
CA LYS A 172 27.71 -12.48 -5.03
C LYS A 172 29.21 -12.51 -5.32
N PHE A 173 30.03 -12.65 -4.31
CA PHE A 173 31.47 -12.75 -4.42
C PHE A 173 31.96 -14.10 -3.93
N SER A 174 32.83 -14.73 -4.72
CA SER A 174 33.71 -15.80 -4.25
C SER A 174 34.76 -15.25 -3.27
N ALA A 175 35.46 -16.14 -2.55
CA ALA A 175 36.53 -15.75 -1.64
C ALA A 175 37.67 -14.99 -2.34
N GLU A 176 38.02 -15.42 -3.56
CA GLU A 176 39.05 -14.78 -4.39
C GLU A 176 38.61 -13.38 -4.83
N SER A 177 37.39 -13.26 -5.37
CA SER A 177 36.83 -11.98 -5.79
C SER A 177 36.68 -11.00 -4.62
N SER A 178 36.32 -11.50 -3.44
CA SER A 178 36.27 -10.71 -2.21
C SER A 178 37.65 -10.12 -1.88
N SER A 179 38.70 -10.94 -1.87
CA SER A 179 40.08 -10.48 -1.61
C SER A 179 40.52 -9.39 -2.57
N ILE A 180 40.19 -9.55 -3.86
CA ILE A 180 40.51 -8.59 -4.92
C ILE A 180 39.77 -7.27 -4.69
N LEU A 181 38.47 -7.34 -4.39
CA LEU A 181 37.65 -6.16 -4.11
C LEU A 181 38.19 -5.40 -2.91
N PHE A 182 38.41 -6.05 -1.76
CA PHE A 182 38.85 -5.37 -0.55
C PHE A 182 40.28 -4.80 -0.65
N LYS A 183 41.15 -5.41 -1.47
CA LYS A 183 42.44 -4.80 -1.83
C LYS A 183 42.25 -3.46 -2.57
N GLU A 184 41.30 -3.40 -3.51
CA GLU A 184 40.98 -2.17 -4.22
C GLU A 184 40.33 -1.14 -3.30
N LEU A 185 39.34 -1.55 -2.48
CA LEU A 185 38.68 -0.66 -1.52
C LEU A 185 39.69 -0.02 -0.57
N ARG A 186 40.65 -0.80 -0.06
CA ARG A 186 41.72 -0.30 0.81
C ARG A 186 42.58 0.75 0.10
N HIS A 187 42.93 0.50 -1.16
CA HIS A 187 43.68 1.48 -1.96
C HIS A 187 42.90 2.79 -2.14
N LEU A 188 41.66 2.71 -2.61
CA LEU A 188 40.82 3.89 -2.87
C LEU A 188 40.52 4.69 -1.59
N ILE A 189 40.27 4.00 -0.47
CA ILE A 189 39.90 4.65 0.79
C ILE A 189 41.12 5.14 1.56
N GLU A 190 42.12 4.29 1.80
CA GLU A 190 43.26 4.65 2.67
C GLU A 190 44.31 5.47 1.92
N THR A 191 44.51 5.19 0.62
CA THR A 191 45.54 5.89 -0.18
C THR A 191 44.97 7.09 -0.93
N GLU A 192 43.86 6.91 -1.65
CA GLU A 192 43.28 7.98 -2.48
C GLU A 192 42.25 8.86 -1.75
N GLN A 193 41.84 8.50 -0.52
CA GLN A 193 40.87 9.24 0.30
C GLN A 193 39.50 9.42 -0.40
N ARG A 194 39.09 8.44 -1.20
CA ARG A 194 37.84 8.47 -1.98
C ARG A 194 36.65 7.93 -1.19
N LEU A 195 36.23 8.64 -0.15
CA LEU A 195 35.22 8.17 0.81
C LEU A 195 33.76 8.26 0.32
N LYS A 196 33.51 9.04 -0.74
CA LYS A 196 32.16 9.36 -1.25
C LYS A 196 31.74 8.55 -2.48
N ASP A 197 32.59 7.66 -2.93
CA ASP A 197 32.34 6.88 -4.13
C ASP A 197 31.42 5.69 -3.87
N TRP A 198 30.76 5.28 -4.95
CA TRP A 198 29.96 4.08 -5.00
C TRP A 198 30.86 2.85 -5.12
N THR A 199 30.46 1.71 -4.56
CA THR A 199 31.19 0.44 -4.64
C THR A 199 31.44 0.03 -6.08
N GLU A 200 30.50 0.36 -6.96
CA GLU A 200 30.54 0.12 -8.39
C GLU A 200 31.67 0.89 -9.09
N VAL A 201 32.19 1.98 -8.51
CA VAL A 201 33.39 2.66 -9.03
C VAL A 201 34.62 1.77 -8.87
N ALA A 202 34.75 1.08 -7.73
CA ALA A 202 35.83 0.11 -7.52
C ALA A 202 35.66 -1.10 -8.45
N LEU A 203 34.44 -1.63 -8.57
CA LEU A 203 34.13 -2.73 -9.49
C LEU A 203 34.43 -2.35 -10.95
N GLN A 204 34.06 -1.14 -11.37
CA GLN A 204 34.34 -0.62 -12.70
C GLN A 204 35.84 -0.62 -13.00
N GLY A 205 36.66 -0.10 -12.09
CA GLY A 205 38.11 -0.10 -12.22
C GLY A 205 38.68 -1.51 -12.34
N LEU A 206 38.16 -2.45 -11.56
CA LEU A 206 38.58 -3.86 -11.59
C LEU A 206 38.16 -4.58 -12.87
N PHE A 207 36.95 -4.35 -13.39
CA PHE A 207 36.48 -4.96 -14.64
C PHE A 207 37.25 -4.42 -15.85
N ARG A 208 37.43 -3.10 -15.95
CA ARG A 208 38.17 -2.47 -17.07
C ARG A 208 39.64 -2.87 -17.11
N THR A 209 40.23 -3.20 -15.95
CA THR A 209 41.61 -3.71 -15.86
C THR A 209 41.70 -5.24 -15.89
N SER A 210 40.57 -5.94 -16.08
CA SER A 210 40.48 -7.40 -16.07
C SER A 210 41.08 -8.05 -14.81
N ARG A 211 41.10 -7.33 -13.68
CA ARG A 211 41.59 -7.82 -12.38
C ARG A 211 40.54 -8.62 -11.62
N LEU A 212 39.27 -8.49 -11.98
CA LEU A 212 38.15 -9.19 -11.38
C LEU A 212 37.27 -9.81 -12.46
N THR A 213 36.91 -11.09 -12.28
CA THR A 213 35.99 -11.81 -13.15
C THR A 213 34.65 -12.01 -12.43
N MET A 214 33.59 -11.49 -13.03
CA MET A 214 32.20 -11.72 -12.60
C MET A 214 31.31 -11.96 -13.82
N TYR A 215 30.22 -12.67 -13.60
CA TYR A 215 29.23 -12.99 -14.63
C TYR A 215 27.88 -12.36 -14.30
N PRO A 216 27.09 -11.94 -15.29
CA PRO A 216 25.73 -11.51 -15.03
C PRO A 216 24.83 -12.71 -14.70
N TYR A 217 24.00 -12.56 -13.67
CA TYR A 217 22.89 -13.46 -13.39
C TYR A 217 21.59 -12.78 -13.82
N GLN A 218 20.91 -13.31 -14.83
CA GLN A 218 19.65 -12.75 -15.34
C GLN A 218 18.48 -13.14 -14.43
N ILE A 219 17.76 -12.14 -13.90
CA ILE A 219 16.66 -12.39 -12.97
C ILE A 219 15.36 -12.87 -13.62
N GLY A 220 15.26 -12.82 -14.96
CA GLY A 220 14.03 -13.19 -15.68
C GLY A 220 12.85 -12.31 -15.27
N ASP A 221 11.70 -12.93 -14.99
CA ASP A 221 10.45 -12.23 -14.62
C ASP A 221 10.33 -11.92 -13.13
N ARG A 222 11.43 -12.05 -12.37
CA ARG A 222 11.43 -11.82 -10.93
C ARG A 222 11.28 -10.35 -10.60
N ASN A 223 10.44 -10.07 -9.62
CA ASN A 223 10.19 -8.71 -9.18
C ASN A 223 11.35 -8.18 -8.34
N TRP A 224 11.72 -6.94 -8.62
CA TRP A 224 12.61 -6.13 -7.81
C TRP A 224 12.30 -4.64 -8.02
N VAL A 225 12.64 -3.81 -7.03
CA VAL A 225 12.58 -2.34 -7.09
C VAL A 225 13.67 -1.77 -6.18
N GLU A 226 14.42 -0.78 -6.67
CA GLU A 226 15.20 0.14 -5.84
C GLU A 226 14.26 1.23 -5.33
N ILE A 227 13.92 1.22 -4.04
CA ILE A 227 12.90 2.10 -3.47
C ILE A 227 13.55 3.39 -3.04
N ASP A 228 13.56 4.39 -3.90
CA ASP A 228 14.29 5.64 -3.71
C ASP A 228 13.39 6.81 -3.32
N ASP A 229 12.17 6.83 -3.85
CA ASP A 229 11.10 7.76 -3.53
C ASP A 229 9.71 7.09 -3.51
N PHE A 230 8.64 7.88 -3.35
CA PHE A 230 7.28 7.36 -3.29
C PHE A 230 6.78 6.74 -4.59
N ASN A 231 7.31 7.12 -5.76
CA ASN A 231 6.94 6.48 -7.03
C ASN A 231 7.50 5.07 -7.09
N ASP A 232 8.74 4.89 -6.63
CA ASP A 232 9.33 3.55 -6.53
C ASP A 232 8.60 2.69 -5.51
N LEU A 233 8.16 3.29 -4.40
CA LEU A 233 7.37 2.59 -3.40
C LEU A 233 6.00 2.13 -3.94
N LEU A 234 5.33 2.96 -4.73
CA LEU A 234 4.11 2.59 -5.45
C LEU A 234 4.37 1.51 -6.50
N LEU A 235 5.51 1.56 -7.20
CA LEU A 235 5.92 0.51 -8.13
C LEU A 235 6.17 -0.81 -7.39
N ALA A 236 6.77 -0.77 -6.20
CA ALA A 236 6.94 -1.95 -5.36
C ALA A 236 5.59 -2.50 -4.89
N ASP A 237 4.67 -1.64 -4.44
CA ASP A 237 3.31 -2.06 -4.08
C ASP A 237 2.59 -2.73 -5.25
N LEU A 238 2.78 -2.25 -6.47
CA LEU A 238 2.20 -2.86 -7.67
C LEU A 238 2.86 -4.21 -8.01
N LYS A 239 4.19 -4.28 -8.04
CA LYS A 239 4.93 -5.50 -8.41
C LYS A 239 4.70 -6.64 -7.42
N PHE A 240 4.62 -6.31 -6.13
CA PHE A 240 4.47 -7.28 -5.05
C PHE A 240 3.02 -7.44 -4.56
N ALA A 241 2.04 -6.89 -5.29
CA ALA A 241 0.62 -6.98 -4.97
C ALA A 241 0.08 -8.41 -4.92
N ARG A 242 -0.90 -8.63 -4.04
CA ARG A 242 -1.67 -9.88 -3.97
C ARG A 242 -2.75 -9.93 -5.05
N LEU A 243 -3.28 -8.77 -5.43
CA LEU A 243 -4.22 -8.60 -6.53
C LEU A 243 -3.54 -7.84 -7.68
N ARG A 244 -3.54 -8.45 -8.86
CA ARG A 244 -3.01 -7.86 -10.09
C ARG A 244 -4.10 -7.04 -10.77
N PRO A 245 -3.85 -5.78 -11.20
CA PRO A 245 -4.86 -4.94 -11.86
C PRO A 245 -5.51 -5.59 -13.09
N GLU A 246 -4.78 -6.43 -13.81
CA GLU A 246 -5.27 -7.16 -14.98
C GLU A 246 -6.41 -8.13 -14.64
N GLN A 247 -6.47 -8.59 -13.37
CA GLN A 247 -7.52 -9.50 -12.89
C GLN A 247 -8.87 -8.80 -12.70
N LEU A 248 -8.94 -7.46 -12.78
CA LEU A 248 -10.20 -6.70 -12.59
C LEU A 248 -11.23 -6.95 -13.69
N ARG A 249 -10.81 -7.43 -14.87
CA ARG A 249 -11.71 -7.71 -16.01
C ARG A 249 -12.79 -8.76 -15.68
N ASP A 250 -12.51 -9.67 -14.75
CA ASP A 250 -13.41 -10.75 -14.36
C ASP A 250 -14.07 -10.50 -12.99
N LYS A 251 -14.13 -9.24 -12.54
CA LYS A 251 -14.62 -8.84 -11.20
C LYS A 251 -15.78 -7.85 -11.30
N THR A 252 -16.55 -7.77 -10.22
CA THR A 252 -17.50 -6.68 -9.96
C THR A 252 -16.86 -5.69 -8.98
N LEU A 253 -16.83 -4.42 -9.34
CA LEU A 253 -16.18 -3.37 -8.54
C LEU A 253 -17.19 -2.64 -7.66
N LEU A 254 -16.90 -2.51 -6.37
CA LEU A 254 -17.58 -1.60 -5.46
C LEU A 254 -16.66 -0.41 -5.20
N ILE A 255 -17.02 0.77 -5.70
CA ILE A 255 -16.13 1.94 -5.76
C ILE A 255 -16.66 3.01 -4.83
N ASP A 256 -15.88 3.35 -3.81
CA ASP A 256 -16.21 4.44 -2.90
C ASP A 256 -16.21 5.78 -3.64
N LEU A 257 -16.88 6.79 -3.06
CA LEU A 257 -17.00 8.12 -3.66
C LEU A 257 -15.97 9.11 -3.10
N ASP A 258 -16.15 9.49 -1.84
CA ASP A 258 -15.43 10.59 -1.18
C ASP A 258 -14.00 10.18 -0.80
N GLY A 259 -13.01 10.70 -1.54
CA GLY A 259 -11.59 10.35 -1.42
C GLY A 259 -11.11 9.39 -2.53
N THR A 260 -12.04 8.80 -3.27
CA THR A 260 -11.75 7.82 -4.33
C THR A 260 -12.03 8.36 -5.74
N LEU A 261 -13.20 8.99 -5.94
CA LEU A 261 -13.57 9.61 -7.22
C LEU A 261 -13.53 11.14 -7.16
N PHE A 262 -13.77 11.75 -5.99
CA PHE A 262 -13.70 13.19 -5.80
C PHE A 262 -13.40 13.56 -4.34
N ILE A 263 -12.99 14.81 -4.11
CA ILE A 263 -12.88 15.43 -2.78
C ILE A 263 -13.69 16.73 -2.80
N GLY A 264 -14.76 16.78 -2.01
CA GLY A 264 -15.72 17.89 -2.04
C GLY A 264 -16.43 17.96 -3.39
N ASP A 265 -16.07 18.97 -4.20
CA ASP A 265 -16.56 19.18 -5.57
C ASP A 265 -15.45 19.04 -6.63
N GLN A 266 -14.25 18.61 -6.23
CA GLN A 266 -13.12 18.41 -7.13
C GLN A 266 -12.96 16.94 -7.50
N LEU A 267 -12.99 16.64 -8.79
CA LEU A 267 -12.77 15.30 -9.33
C LEU A 267 -11.31 14.87 -9.08
N ILE A 268 -11.11 13.62 -8.65
CA ILE A 268 -9.79 12.99 -8.67
C ILE A 268 -9.35 12.83 -10.14
N PRO A 269 -8.10 13.16 -10.50
CA PRO A 269 -7.64 13.06 -11.88
C PRO A 269 -8.03 11.73 -12.55
N GLN A 270 -8.63 11.84 -13.74
CA GLN A 270 -9.07 10.72 -14.57
C GLN A 270 -10.11 9.77 -13.95
N ALA A 271 -10.75 10.13 -12.84
CA ALA A 271 -11.82 9.32 -12.25
C ALA A 271 -13.03 9.15 -13.21
N ASP A 272 -13.38 10.19 -13.96
CA ASP A 272 -14.41 10.14 -15.00
C ASP A 272 -14.01 9.21 -16.16
N SER A 273 -12.75 9.31 -16.61
CA SER A 273 -12.18 8.42 -17.63
C SER A 273 -12.17 6.98 -17.16
N PHE A 274 -11.89 6.72 -15.88
CA PHE A 274 -11.96 5.39 -15.27
C PHE A 274 -13.38 4.81 -15.33
N ILE A 275 -14.40 5.55 -14.90
CA ILE A 275 -15.80 5.09 -14.97
C ILE A 275 -16.22 4.82 -16.43
N ARG A 276 -15.96 5.75 -17.36
CA ARG A 276 -16.27 5.55 -18.79
C ARG A 276 -15.56 4.32 -19.37
N LYS A 277 -14.32 4.07 -18.95
CA LYS A 277 -13.55 2.92 -19.41
C LYS A 277 -14.16 1.61 -18.91
N LEU A 278 -14.59 1.54 -17.65
CA LEU A 278 -15.29 0.36 -17.10
C LEU A 278 -16.55 0.03 -17.91
N GLU A 279 -17.35 1.05 -18.26
CA GLU A 279 -18.53 0.88 -19.10
C GLU A 279 -18.20 0.40 -20.51
N ALA A 280 -17.21 1.02 -21.15
CA ALA A 280 -16.80 0.70 -22.51
C ALA A 280 -16.34 -0.75 -22.67
N ILE A 281 -15.70 -1.33 -21.65
CA ILE A 281 -15.21 -2.71 -21.65
C ILE A 281 -16.14 -3.69 -20.91
N GLY A 282 -17.26 -3.21 -20.37
CA GLY A 282 -18.29 -4.03 -19.74
C GLY A 282 -17.94 -4.61 -18.37
N ILE A 283 -17.03 -3.99 -17.61
CA ILE A 283 -16.76 -4.40 -16.22
C ILE A 283 -17.92 -3.94 -15.32
N PRO A 284 -18.62 -4.85 -14.61
CA PRO A 284 -19.68 -4.46 -13.70
C PRO A 284 -19.13 -3.64 -12.53
N TYR A 285 -19.77 -2.52 -12.23
CA TYR A 285 -19.42 -1.71 -11.07
C TYR A 285 -20.65 -1.11 -10.39
N PHE A 286 -20.47 -0.76 -9.12
CA PHE A 286 -21.40 0.01 -8.29
C PHE A 286 -20.62 1.06 -7.52
N LEU A 287 -21.17 2.28 -7.50
CA LEU A 287 -20.70 3.39 -6.69
C LEU A 287 -21.41 3.36 -5.35
N PHE A 288 -20.69 3.46 -4.26
CA PHE A 288 -21.31 3.31 -2.95
C PHE A 288 -20.78 4.31 -1.92
N SER A 289 -21.66 4.80 -1.05
CA SER A 289 -21.32 5.82 -0.06
C SER A 289 -22.10 5.65 1.24
N ASN A 290 -21.42 5.95 2.36
CA ASN A 290 -22.07 6.02 3.67
C ASN A 290 -22.95 7.26 3.82
N ASN A 291 -22.77 8.28 2.99
CA ASN A 291 -23.42 9.57 3.15
C ASN A 291 -24.94 9.51 2.87
N SER A 292 -25.71 9.32 3.95
CA SER A 292 -27.18 9.26 3.91
C SER A 292 -27.89 10.64 3.80
N SER A 293 -27.15 11.74 3.59
CA SER A 293 -27.76 13.05 3.35
C SER A 293 -28.28 13.22 1.91
N TYR A 294 -27.79 12.38 0.98
CA TYR A 294 -28.19 12.35 -0.41
C TYR A 294 -29.24 11.26 -0.67
N SER A 295 -30.14 11.52 -1.63
CA SER A 295 -30.85 10.46 -2.35
C SER A 295 -30.04 10.00 -3.56
N LYS A 296 -30.36 8.83 -4.12
CA LYS A 296 -29.70 8.33 -5.35
C LYS A 296 -29.80 9.34 -6.48
N ALA A 297 -31.00 9.87 -6.75
CA ALA A 297 -31.24 10.92 -7.73
C ALA A 297 -30.31 12.13 -7.54
N SER A 298 -30.21 12.66 -6.31
CA SER A 298 -29.37 13.82 -6.03
C SER A 298 -27.88 13.54 -6.16
N LEU A 299 -27.46 12.29 -5.94
CA LEU A 299 -26.07 11.88 -6.09
C LEU A 299 -25.72 11.67 -7.56
N VAL A 300 -26.63 11.12 -8.37
CA VAL A 300 -26.51 11.11 -9.84
C VAL A 300 -26.32 12.54 -10.36
N ASP A 301 -27.18 13.47 -9.93
CA ASP A 301 -27.06 14.87 -10.32
C ASP A 301 -25.68 15.43 -9.93
N LYS A 302 -25.23 15.22 -8.68
CA LYS A 302 -23.90 15.67 -8.23
C LYS A 302 -22.77 15.10 -9.10
N LEU A 303 -22.79 13.79 -9.35
CA LEU A 303 -21.78 13.10 -10.16
C LEU A 303 -21.75 13.65 -11.59
N ALA A 304 -22.91 13.90 -12.19
CA ALA A 304 -23.00 14.49 -13.52
C ALA A 304 -22.35 15.89 -13.59
N HIS A 305 -22.54 16.73 -12.55
CA HIS A 305 -21.92 18.07 -12.49
C HIS A 305 -20.38 18.02 -12.43
N ILE A 306 -19.81 16.93 -11.91
CA ILE A 306 -18.35 16.73 -11.85
C ILE A 306 -17.82 15.84 -12.98
N GLY A 307 -18.66 15.49 -13.96
CA GLY A 307 -18.25 14.78 -15.19
C GLY A 307 -18.41 13.26 -15.16
N ILE A 308 -19.08 12.70 -14.15
CA ILE A 308 -19.36 11.26 -14.03
C ILE A 308 -20.84 11.02 -14.34
N GLU A 309 -21.13 10.44 -15.51
CA GLU A 309 -22.50 10.06 -15.90
C GLU A 309 -22.79 8.63 -15.44
N VAL A 310 -23.79 8.45 -14.56
CA VAL A 310 -24.24 7.14 -14.06
C VAL A 310 -25.74 7.15 -13.81
N THR A 311 -26.34 5.98 -13.63
CA THR A 311 -27.76 5.82 -13.28
C THR A 311 -27.95 5.47 -11.80
N GLU A 312 -29.17 5.60 -11.28
CA GLU A 312 -29.47 5.28 -9.87
C GLU A 312 -29.23 3.80 -9.52
N GLU A 313 -29.35 2.88 -10.49
CA GLU A 313 -29.08 1.45 -10.30
C GLU A 313 -27.59 1.17 -10.04
N ARG A 314 -26.70 2.09 -10.42
CA ARG A 314 -25.27 2.01 -10.12
C ARG A 314 -24.94 2.53 -8.72
N ILE A 315 -25.89 3.11 -8.00
CA ILE A 315 -25.63 3.74 -6.70
C ILE A 315 -26.15 2.86 -5.57
N ILE A 316 -25.30 2.63 -4.56
CA ILE A 316 -25.64 1.96 -3.30
C ILE A 316 -25.41 2.95 -2.15
N LEU A 317 -26.46 3.22 -1.39
CA LEU A 317 -26.40 4.09 -0.22
C LEU A 317 -26.56 3.29 1.07
N SER A 318 -26.05 3.82 2.18
CA SER A 318 -26.24 3.24 3.50
C SER A 318 -27.73 3.12 3.90
N THR A 319 -28.60 3.96 3.32
CA THR A 319 -30.07 3.89 3.47
C THR A 319 -30.69 2.65 2.82
N ASP A 320 -30.09 2.11 1.75
CA ASP A 320 -30.62 0.93 1.05
C ASP A 320 -30.63 -0.29 1.98
N GLY A 321 -29.59 -0.45 2.80
CA GLY A 321 -29.51 -1.50 3.82
C GLY A 321 -30.62 -1.39 4.87
N VAL A 322 -30.93 -0.17 5.32
CA VAL A 322 -32.03 0.08 6.27
C VAL A 322 -33.37 -0.29 5.64
N ILE A 323 -33.63 0.18 4.41
CA ILE A 323 -34.87 -0.09 3.66
C ILE A 323 -35.07 -1.59 3.48
N HIS A 324 -34.03 -2.29 3.01
CA HIS A 324 -34.06 -3.75 2.83
C HIS A 324 -34.37 -4.49 4.12
N PHE A 325 -33.74 -4.11 5.24
CA PHE A 325 -34.01 -4.71 6.55
C PHE A 325 -35.44 -4.49 7.03
N LEU A 326 -35.95 -3.26 6.94
CA LEU A 326 -37.30 -2.94 7.37
C LEU A 326 -38.34 -3.69 6.52
N ASN A 327 -38.13 -3.77 5.20
CA ASN A 327 -38.98 -4.53 4.28
C ASN A 327 -39.01 -6.03 4.62
N ASN A 328 -37.85 -6.63 4.87
CA ASN A 328 -37.76 -8.04 5.29
C ASN A 328 -38.47 -8.31 6.63
N LYS A 329 -38.45 -7.33 7.55
CA LYS A 329 -39.19 -7.38 8.82
C LYS A 329 -40.67 -7.01 8.68
N ARG A 330 -41.12 -6.59 7.49
CA ARG A 330 -42.48 -6.09 7.20
C ARG A 330 -42.88 -4.91 8.11
N ILE A 331 -41.92 -4.05 8.40
CA ILE A 331 -42.10 -2.85 9.22
C ILE A 331 -42.34 -1.66 8.31
N SER A 332 -43.33 -0.84 8.64
CA SER A 332 -43.67 0.35 7.86
C SER A 332 -43.70 1.64 8.68
N LYS A 333 -43.75 1.58 10.01
CA LYS A 333 -43.82 2.78 10.87
C LYS A 333 -42.48 3.08 11.51
N ILE A 334 -41.87 4.19 11.13
CA ILE A 334 -40.56 4.60 11.63
C ILE A 334 -40.54 6.08 11.98
N HIS A 335 -39.59 6.46 12.84
CA HIS A 335 -39.25 7.86 13.08
C HIS A 335 -37.85 8.14 12.53
N VAL A 336 -37.74 9.05 11.56
CA VAL A 336 -36.46 9.35 10.89
C VAL A 336 -35.86 10.66 11.42
N VAL A 337 -34.66 10.56 11.97
CA VAL A 337 -33.74 11.67 12.26
C VAL A 337 -32.78 11.76 11.08
N GLY A 338 -33.03 12.72 10.19
CA GLY A 338 -32.37 12.82 8.89
C GLY A 338 -32.82 14.09 8.16
N THR A 339 -32.13 14.41 7.07
CA THR A 339 -32.48 15.55 6.20
C THR A 339 -33.89 15.39 5.63
N ALA A 340 -34.50 16.50 5.18
CA ALA A 340 -35.78 16.43 4.48
C ALA A 340 -35.74 15.45 3.28
N ARG A 341 -34.64 15.44 2.53
CA ARG A 341 -34.43 14.54 1.38
C ARG A 341 -34.45 13.07 1.77
N MET A 342 -33.76 12.71 2.85
CA MET A 342 -33.75 11.33 3.35
C MET A 342 -35.17 10.91 3.76
N ARG A 343 -35.92 11.79 4.44
CA ARG A 343 -37.31 11.52 4.86
C ARG A 343 -38.24 11.32 3.66
N ASP A 344 -38.08 12.12 2.62
CA ASP A 344 -38.84 11.98 1.38
C ASP A 344 -38.56 10.64 0.70
N GLU A 345 -37.31 10.17 0.73
CA GLU A 345 -36.92 8.87 0.18
C GLU A 345 -37.62 7.72 0.91
N PHE A 346 -37.57 7.68 2.24
CA PHE A 346 -38.33 6.67 3.00
C PHE A 346 -39.84 6.74 2.71
N THR A 347 -40.40 7.94 2.55
CA THR A 347 -41.82 8.10 2.21
C THR A 347 -42.14 7.52 0.83
N LYS A 348 -41.29 7.78 -0.18
CA LYS A 348 -41.44 7.22 -1.54
C LYS A 348 -41.36 5.69 -1.56
N GLN A 349 -40.54 5.11 -0.69
CA GLN A 349 -40.43 3.66 -0.50
C GLN A 349 -41.61 3.05 0.29
N GLY A 350 -42.59 3.86 0.70
CA GLY A 350 -43.82 3.41 1.33
C GLY A 350 -43.79 3.38 2.87
N PHE A 351 -42.76 3.93 3.51
CA PHE A 351 -42.69 4.03 4.96
C PHE A 351 -43.55 5.18 5.49
N CYS A 352 -44.26 4.92 6.59
CA CYS A 352 -45.01 5.91 7.35
C CYS A 352 -44.11 6.56 8.40
N LEU A 353 -43.73 7.82 8.16
CA LEU A 353 -42.92 8.62 9.08
C LEU A 353 -43.80 9.22 10.19
N THR A 354 -44.12 8.40 11.20
CA THR A 354 -45.07 8.75 12.26
C THR A 354 -44.39 9.31 13.51
N SER A 355 -45.08 10.21 14.20
CA SER A 355 -44.76 10.60 15.59
C SER A 355 -45.53 9.76 16.63
N GLU A 356 -46.45 8.91 16.20
CA GLU A 356 -47.24 8.05 17.07
C GLU A 356 -46.72 6.61 17.00
N ALA A 357 -46.04 6.18 18.08
CA ALA A 357 -45.54 4.82 18.29
C ALA A 357 -44.79 4.20 17.08
N PRO A 358 -43.62 4.76 16.70
CA PRO A 358 -42.77 4.15 15.68
C PRO A 358 -42.19 2.81 16.16
N ASP A 359 -41.99 1.86 15.24
CA ASP A 359 -41.35 0.58 15.54
C ASP A 359 -39.82 0.74 15.71
N PHE A 360 -39.23 1.69 14.98
CA PHE A 360 -37.81 2.03 15.03
C PHE A 360 -37.58 3.53 14.92
N VAL A 361 -36.53 4.02 15.58
CA VAL A 361 -35.91 5.31 15.27
C VAL A 361 -34.80 5.04 14.25
N VAL A 362 -34.79 5.74 13.13
CA VAL A 362 -33.74 5.65 12.10
C VAL A 362 -32.93 6.94 12.12
N LEU A 363 -31.64 6.82 12.40
CA LEU A 363 -30.68 7.90 12.42
C LEU A 363 -29.86 7.91 11.13
N GLY A 364 -29.94 9.01 10.39
CA GLY A 364 -29.14 9.34 9.22
C GLY A 364 -28.26 10.57 9.45
N TYR A 365 -27.51 10.95 8.42
CA TYR A 365 -26.61 12.11 8.47
C TYR A 365 -27.44 13.38 8.26
N ASP A 366 -27.97 13.88 9.36
CA ASP A 366 -28.85 15.05 9.38
C ASP A 366 -28.06 16.36 9.43
N THR A 367 -27.76 16.94 8.27
CA THR A 367 -27.16 18.28 8.17
C THR A 367 -28.12 19.40 8.58
N GLU A 368 -29.39 19.08 8.85
CA GLU A 368 -30.45 19.98 9.31
C GLU A 368 -30.85 19.66 10.76
N LEU A 369 -29.95 19.04 11.53
CA LEU A 369 -30.22 18.62 12.90
C LEU A 369 -30.54 19.84 13.78
N ASN A 370 -31.59 19.72 14.59
CA ASN A 370 -31.96 20.73 15.58
C ASN A 370 -32.36 20.06 16.90
N TYR A 371 -32.48 20.88 17.96
CA TYR A 371 -32.78 20.36 19.29
C TYR A 371 -34.12 19.64 19.39
N ASP A 372 -35.12 20.04 18.60
CA ASP A 372 -36.44 19.38 18.61
C ASP A 372 -36.38 17.97 18.01
N LYS A 373 -35.60 17.76 16.95
CA LYS A 373 -35.33 16.42 16.41
C LYS A 373 -34.64 15.53 17.44
N ILE A 374 -33.62 16.06 18.14
CA ILE A 374 -32.91 15.36 19.21
C ILE A 374 -33.87 15.00 20.35
N LYS A 375 -34.65 15.97 20.84
CA LYS A 375 -35.63 15.78 21.92
C LYS A 375 -36.67 14.72 21.56
N THR A 376 -37.16 14.74 20.32
CA THR A 376 -38.16 13.79 19.82
C THR A 376 -37.58 12.38 19.72
N ALA A 377 -36.37 12.25 19.17
CA ALA A 377 -35.66 10.96 19.15
C ALA A 377 -35.44 10.43 20.57
N SER A 378 -34.92 11.26 21.48
CA SER A 378 -34.71 10.91 22.89
C SER A 378 -35.98 10.45 23.59
N TYR A 379 -37.14 11.04 23.27
CA TYR A 379 -38.42 10.58 23.80
C TYR A 379 -38.75 9.14 23.39
N TYR A 380 -38.57 8.77 22.12
CA TYR A 380 -38.80 7.39 21.68
C TYR A 380 -37.76 6.42 22.22
N LEU A 381 -36.49 6.81 22.23
CA LEU A 381 -35.41 5.96 22.75
C LEU A 381 -35.59 5.67 24.25
N ASN A 382 -36.01 6.64 25.07
CA ASN A 382 -36.36 6.42 26.48
C ASN A 382 -37.56 5.49 26.67
N LYS A 383 -38.46 5.39 25.68
CA LYS A 383 -39.56 4.42 25.67
C LYS A 383 -39.13 3.02 25.25
N GLY A 384 -37.84 2.80 24.99
CA GLY A 384 -37.29 1.52 24.55
C GLY A 384 -37.50 1.23 23.06
N ILE A 385 -37.85 2.23 22.25
CA ILE A 385 -37.91 2.04 20.80
C ILE A 385 -36.47 1.87 20.28
N PRO A 386 -36.17 0.79 19.54
CA PRO A 386 -34.81 0.51 19.08
C PRO A 386 -34.32 1.50 18.02
N LEU A 387 -33.01 1.78 18.06
CA LEU A 387 -32.31 2.70 17.17
C LEU A 387 -31.63 1.96 16.01
N LEU A 388 -31.94 2.32 14.76
CA LEU A 388 -31.18 1.96 13.58
C LEU A 388 -30.31 3.15 13.17
N ALA A 389 -29.05 2.90 12.80
CA ALA A 389 -28.18 3.92 12.23
C ALA A 389 -27.82 3.57 10.79
N THR A 390 -27.92 4.52 9.86
CA THR A 390 -27.55 4.26 8.47
C THR A 390 -26.07 3.89 8.36
N HIS A 391 -25.18 4.56 9.08
CA HIS A 391 -23.74 4.24 9.17
C HIS A 391 -23.16 4.75 10.51
N CYS A 392 -21.84 4.62 10.71
CA CYS A 392 -21.18 4.94 11.98
C CYS A 392 -19.93 5.82 11.85
N ASP A 393 -19.80 6.57 10.76
CA ASP A 393 -18.66 7.47 10.57
C ASP A 393 -18.75 8.59 11.61
N VAL A 394 -17.66 8.83 12.33
CA VAL A 394 -17.65 9.82 13.44
C VAL A 394 -17.68 11.24 12.89
N ASN A 395 -16.95 11.45 11.81
CA ASN A 395 -16.76 12.73 11.16
C ASN A 395 -16.91 12.61 9.63
N CYS A 396 -17.38 13.69 9.02
CA CYS A 396 -17.38 13.88 7.58
C CYS A 396 -16.22 14.84 7.21
N PRO A 397 -15.35 14.49 6.24
CA PRO A 397 -14.26 15.37 5.81
C PRO A 397 -14.79 16.56 5.00
N THR A 398 -14.26 17.75 5.28
CA THR A 398 -14.52 18.96 4.50
C THR A 398 -13.24 19.75 4.26
N ALA A 399 -13.27 20.71 3.33
CA ALA A 399 -12.13 21.59 3.05
C ALA A 399 -11.68 22.41 4.28
N THR A 400 -12.56 22.64 5.26
CA THR A 400 -12.27 23.40 6.48
C THR A 400 -11.90 22.52 7.68
N GLY A 401 -11.77 21.21 7.48
CA GLY A 401 -11.53 20.22 8.53
C GLY A 401 -12.74 19.30 8.77
N PRO A 402 -12.57 18.25 9.59
CA PRO A 402 -13.63 17.29 9.86
C PRO A 402 -14.79 17.94 10.64
N ILE A 403 -16.02 17.64 10.25
CA ILE A 403 -17.25 18.04 10.96
C ILE A 403 -17.98 16.82 11.51
N PRO A 404 -18.84 16.96 12.53
CA PRO A 404 -19.60 15.84 13.09
C PRO A 404 -20.46 15.11 12.04
N ASP A 405 -20.48 13.78 12.13
CA ASP A 405 -21.34 12.88 11.35
C ASP A 405 -22.14 11.96 12.32
N ILE A 406 -22.82 10.92 11.83
CA ILE A 406 -23.73 10.06 12.60
C ILE A 406 -23.05 9.47 13.82
N GLY A 407 -21.79 9.07 13.75
CA GLY A 407 -21.05 8.53 14.88
C GLY A 407 -20.95 9.51 16.05
N SER A 408 -20.85 10.82 15.77
CA SER A 408 -20.92 11.85 16.79
C SER A 408 -22.33 11.97 17.39
N MET A 409 -23.38 11.83 16.58
CA MET A 409 -24.76 11.81 17.07
C MET A 409 -25.08 10.56 17.89
N LEU A 410 -24.52 9.40 17.51
CA LEU A 410 -24.60 8.15 18.25
C LEU A 410 -23.94 8.30 19.62
N ALA A 411 -22.72 8.86 19.68
CA ALA A 411 -22.04 9.12 20.93
C ALA A 411 -22.84 10.07 21.84
N MET A 412 -23.52 11.07 21.27
CA MET A 412 -24.42 11.95 22.02
C MET A 412 -25.61 11.18 22.62
N PHE A 413 -26.29 10.33 21.86
CA PHE A 413 -27.41 9.53 22.36
C PHE A 413 -26.95 8.48 23.39
N GLU A 414 -25.78 7.86 23.20
CA GLU A 414 -25.20 6.93 24.16
C GLU A 414 -24.86 7.64 25.48
N ALA A 415 -24.21 8.81 25.42
CA ALA A 415 -23.88 9.58 26.62
C ALA A 415 -25.12 10.07 27.37
N ALA A 416 -26.14 10.53 26.64
CA ALA A 416 -27.36 11.10 27.24
C ALA A 416 -28.34 10.04 27.74
N LEU A 417 -28.46 8.90 27.05
CA LEU A 417 -29.55 7.94 27.22
C LEU A 417 -29.07 6.50 27.51
N GLN A 418 -27.76 6.23 27.42
CA GLN A 418 -27.18 4.89 27.47
C GLN A 418 -27.73 3.94 26.39
N VAL A 419 -28.12 4.52 25.24
CA VAL A 419 -28.65 3.77 24.09
C VAL A 419 -27.58 3.63 23.03
N THR A 420 -27.31 2.39 22.64
CA THR A 420 -26.49 2.03 21.48
C THR A 420 -27.39 1.60 20.32
N PRO A 421 -26.92 1.72 19.05
CA PRO A 421 -27.73 1.32 17.91
C PRO A 421 -28.02 -0.18 17.95
N TYR A 422 -29.28 -0.56 17.77
CA TYR A 422 -29.73 -1.93 17.57
C TYR A 422 -29.03 -2.55 16.35
N LYS A 423 -28.85 -1.76 15.28
CA LYS A 423 -28.14 -2.17 14.07
C LYS A 423 -27.58 -0.97 13.29
N ILE A 424 -26.43 -1.19 12.65
CA ILE A 424 -25.75 -0.24 11.76
C ILE A 424 -25.61 -0.90 10.38
N PHE A 425 -25.87 -0.16 9.30
CA PHE A 425 -26.00 -0.75 7.95
C PHE A 425 -24.85 -0.47 7.01
N GLY A 426 -24.35 0.76 7.00
CA GLY A 426 -23.28 1.24 6.12
C GLY A 426 -21.93 0.59 6.45
N LYS A 427 -20.93 0.92 5.63
CA LYS A 427 -19.54 0.48 5.80
C LYS A 427 -19.10 0.72 7.25
N PRO A 428 -18.48 -0.26 7.93
CA PRO A 428 -17.92 -1.51 7.40
C PRO A 428 -18.89 -2.71 7.33
N ASN A 429 -20.19 -2.53 7.57
CA ASN A 429 -21.14 -3.64 7.71
C ASN A 429 -21.57 -4.22 6.35
N ALA A 430 -21.65 -5.54 6.27
CA ALA A 430 -21.99 -6.27 5.04
C ALA A 430 -23.43 -6.00 4.57
N GLU A 431 -24.31 -5.56 5.48
CA GLU A 431 -25.71 -5.25 5.21
C GLU A 431 -25.90 -4.17 4.14
N MET A 432 -24.95 -3.26 3.96
CA MET A 432 -24.99 -2.27 2.89
C MET A 432 -25.02 -2.91 1.50
N VAL A 433 -24.28 -4.01 1.34
CA VAL A 433 -24.07 -4.66 0.04
C VAL A 433 -24.77 -6.02 -0.06
N SER A 434 -25.34 -6.53 1.03
CA SER A 434 -26.11 -7.79 1.04
C SER A 434 -27.22 -7.84 -0.02
N PRO A 435 -27.98 -6.76 -0.29
CA PRO A 435 -28.97 -6.79 -1.37
C PRO A 435 -28.35 -7.07 -2.75
N LEU A 436 -27.10 -6.66 -2.97
CA LEU A 436 -26.38 -6.90 -4.22
C LEU A 436 -25.98 -8.37 -4.37
N PHE A 437 -25.52 -9.00 -3.29
CA PHE A 437 -25.22 -10.43 -3.27
C PHE A 437 -26.45 -11.26 -3.63
N ASP A 438 -27.61 -10.92 -3.06
CA ASP A 438 -28.86 -11.63 -3.31
C ASP A 438 -29.33 -11.45 -4.76
N GLN A 439 -29.23 -10.24 -5.31
CA GLN A 439 -29.70 -9.90 -6.66
C GLN A 439 -28.80 -10.45 -7.77
N LEU A 440 -27.48 -10.44 -7.58
CA LEU A 440 -26.51 -10.76 -8.62
C LEU A 440 -25.85 -12.13 -8.44
N HIS A 441 -26.16 -12.85 -7.36
CA HIS A 441 -25.54 -14.15 -7.02
C HIS A 441 -24.01 -14.10 -7.04
N LEU A 442 -23.43 -12.97 -6.58
CA LEU A 442 -21.98 -12.76 -6.59
C LEU A 442 -21.31 -13.64 -5.54
N THR A 443 -20.13 -14.17 -5.89
CA THR A 443 -19.24 -14.79 -4.93
C THR A 443 -18.21 -13.78 -4.43
N PRO A 444 -17.78 -13.86 -3.16
CA PRO A 444 -16.80 -12.93 -2.58
C PRO A 444 -15.52 -12.75 -3.40
N ASP A 445 -14.98 -13.84 -3.97
CA ASP A 445 -13.76 -13.83 -4.78
C ASP A 445 -13.92 -13.02 -6.08
N LYS A 446 -15.15 -12.82 -6.56
CA LYS A 446 -15.46 -12.02 -7.76
C LYS A 446 -15.67 -10.55 -7.45
N MET A 447 -15.54 -10.12 -6.20
CA MET A 447 -15.75 -8.74 -5.79
C MET A 447 -14.45 -8.06 -5.40
N VAL A 448 -14.37 -6.78 -5.76
CA VAL A 448 -13.27 -5.90 -5.38
C VAL A 448 -13.88 -4.61 -4.84
N VAL A 449 -13.52 -4.26 -3.61
CA VAL A 449 -13.82 -2.95 -3.04
C VAL A 449 -12.65 -2.03 -3.33
N ILE A 450 -12.92 -0.84 -3.86
CA ILE A 450 -11.96 0.22 -4.12
C ILE A 450 -12.33 1.40 -3.22
N GLY A 451 -11.41 1.81 -2.34
CA GLY A 451 -11.68 2.88 -1.39
C GLY A 451 -10.42 3.47 -0.77
N ASP A 452 -10.61 4.52 0.02
CA ASP A 452 -9.54 5.31 0.63
C ASP A 452 -9.46 5.16 2.15
N ARG A 453 -10.36 4.37 2.78
CA ARG A 453 -10.40 4.21 4.25
C ARG A 453 -10.22 2.77 4.70
N LEU A 454 -9.21 2.54 5.55
CA LEU A 454 -8.92 1.21 6.09
C LEU A 454 -9.97 0.72 7.11
N TYR A 455 -10.54 1.60 7.92
CA TYR A 455 -11.47 1.17 8.99
C TYR A 455 -12.92 0.95 8.50
N THR A 456 -13.29 1.50 7.34
CA THR A 456 -14.61 1.31 6.71
C THR A 456 -14.53 0.45 5.45
N ASP A 457 -13.82 0.89 4.40
CA ASP A 457 -13.83 0.23 3.09
C ASP A 457 -13.10 -1.09 3.10
N MET A 458 -11.86 -1.10 3.60
CA MET A 458 -11.09 -2.34 3.73
C MET A 458 -11.79 -3.31 4.67
N LYS A 459 -12.30 -2.81 5.80
CA LYS A 459 -13.03 -3.66 6.76
C LYS A 459 -14.33 -4.21 6.18
N LEU A 460 -15.05 -3.46 5.33
CA LEU A 460 -16.17 -4.01 4.55
C LEU A 460 -15.68 -5.13 3.64
N ALA A 461 -14.63 -4.89 2.86
CA ALA A 461 -14.08 -5.89 1.93
C ALA A 461 -13.76 -7.19 2.66
N ARG A 462 -13.12 -7.10 3.84
CA ARG A 462 -12.84 -8.26 4.69
C ARG A 462 -14.10 -8.94 5.22
N ASN A 463 -15.09 -8.16 5.69
CA ASN A 463 -16.35 -8.70 6.21
C ASN A 463 -17.15 -9.48 5.15
N VAL A 464 -17.04 -9.09 3.87
CA VAL A 464 -17.72 -9.77 2.77
C VAL A 464 -16.84 -10.75 2.00
N GLY A 465 -15.56 -10.89 2.38
CA GLY A 465 -14.59 -11.76 1.72
C GLY A 465 -14.11 -11.28 0.34
N ALA A 466 -14.27 -10.00 0.03
CA ALA A 466 -13.81 -9.37 -1.21
C ALA A 466 -12.34 -8.94 -1.13
N HIS A 467 -11.72 -8.75 -2.29
CA HIS A 467 -10.43 -8.07 -2.36
C HIS A 467 -10.59 -6.56 -2.09
N PHE A 468 -9.54 -5.93 -1.59
CA PHE A 468 -9.51 -4.49 -1.35
C PHE A 468 -8.38 -3.82 -2.13
N ILE A 469 -8.72 -2.77 -2.88
CA ILE A 469 -7.77 -1.84 -3.48
C ILE A 469 -7.82 -0.54 -2.67
N CYS A 470 -6.69 -0.15 -2.09
CA CYS A 470 -6.55 1.12 -1.42
C CYS A 470 -6.04 2.17 -2.41
N VAL A 471 -6.78 3.27 -2.55
CA VAL A 471 -6.27 4.49 -3.20
C VAL A 471 -5.67 5.42 -2.16
N LEU A 472 -4.56 6.08 -2.51
CA LEU A 472 -3.89 7.08 -1.65
C LEU A 472 -4.32 8.53 -1.98
N SER A 473 -5.42 8.69 -2.71
CA SER A 473 -5.98 9.98 -3.09
C SER A 473 -6.84 10.61 -2.00
N GLY A 474 -7.24 9.83 -0.98
CA GLY A 474 -8.17 10.27 0.07
C GLY A 474 -7.54 10.30 1.46
N GLU A 475 -8.23 9.71 2.44
CA GLU A 475 -7.88 9.76 3.87
C GLU A 475 -6.62 8.95 4.20
N THR A 476 -6.51 7.73 3.67
CA THR A 476 -5.33 6.88 3.90
C THR A 476 -4.12 7.41 3.14
N ASN A 477 -3.04 7.69 3.86
CA ASN A 477 -1.73 8.00 3.30
C ASN A 477 -0.75 6.83 3.49
N ARG A 478 0.46 6.95 2.92
CA ARG A 478 1.45 5.87 2.99
C ARG A 478 1.92 5.56 4.42
N ALA A 479 1.98 6.54 5.31
CA ALA A 479 2.40 6.32 6.70
C ALA A 479 1.37 5.48 7.47
N ASP A 480 0.08 5.60 7.15
CA ASP A 480 -0.98 4.80 7.77
C ASP A 480 -0.86 3.30 7.45
N LEU A 481 -0.08 2.95 6.42
CA LEU A 481 0.18 1.56 6.01
C LEU A 481 1.47 0.98 6.60
N GLN A 482 2.26 1.74 7.37
CA GLN A 482 3.42 1.19 8.09
C GLN A 482 2.96 0.45 9.36
N ASP A 483 3.71 -0.58 9.75
CA ASP A 483 3.52 -1.41 10.95
C ASP A 483 2.12 -2.06 11.06
N LYS A 484 1.46 -2.26 9.92
CA LYS A 484 0.16 -2.94 9.88
C LYS A 484 0.36 -4.45 9.74
N LYS A 485 -0.59 -5.23 10.26
CA LYS A 485 -0.62 -6.68 10.03
C LYS A 485 -1.53 -7.06 8.87
N ASP A 486 -2.59 -6.28 8.67
CA ASP A 486 -3.52 -6.44 7.58
C ASP A 486 -3.26 -5.34 6.55
N TYR A 487 -3.11 -5.74 5.30
CA TYR A 487 -2.80 -4.85 4.17
C TYR A 487 -3.89 -4.93 3.12
N PRO A 488 -4.09 -3.85 2.35
CA PRO A 488 -4.81 -3.91 1.09
C PRO A 488 -4.23 -4.98 0.17
N ASP A 489 -5.04 -5.50 -0.75
CA ASP A 489 -4.60 -6.50 -1.74
C ASP A 489 -3.83 -5.84 -2.89
N LEU A 490 -4.09 -4.56 -3.12
CA LEU A 490 -3.35 -3.66 -4.02
C LEU A 490 -3.40 -2.23 -3.45
N ILE A 491 -2.29 -1.50 -3.56
CA ILE A 491 -2.17 -0.08 -3.19
C ILE A 491 -1.80 0.70 -4.45
N ILE A 492 -2.52 1.79 -4.73
CA ILE A 492 -2.29 2.67 -5.88
C ILE A 492 -2.46 4.13 -5.46
N GLN A 493 -1.84 5.06 -6.21
CA GLN A 493 -1.96 6.49 -5.93
C GLN A 493 -3.41 6.99 -6.07
N SER A 494 -4.10 6.57 -7.13
CA SER A 494 -5.49 6.91 -7.43
C SER A 494 -6.05 5.93 -8.45
N VAL A 495 -7.36 6.00 -8.71
CA VAL A 495 -8.04 5.18 -9.72
C VAL A 495 -7.49 5.39 -11.15
N GLU A 496 -6.84 6.53 -11.42
CA GLU A 496 -6.16 6.79 -12.69
C GLU A 496 -5.20 5.66 -13.06
N LYS A 497 -4.46 5.13 -12.08
CA LYS A 497 -3.45 4.10 -12.32
C LYS A 497 -4.05 2.82 -12.90
N LEU A 498 -5.32 2.53 -12.62
CA LEU A 498 -6.00 1.34 -13.14
C LEU A 498 -6.28 1.44 -14.64
N LEU A 499 -6.34 2.64 -15.22
CA LEU A 499 -6.57 2.82 -16.67
C LEU A 499 -5.49 2.17 -17.53
N GLU A 500 -4.26 2.07 -17.04
CA GLU A 500 -3.15 1.44 -17.77
C GLU A 500 -3.34 -0.08 -17.97
N TYR A 501 -4.24 -0.71 -17.21
CA TYR A 501 -4.42 -2.16 -17.18
C TYR A 501 -5.79 -2.62 -17.74
N LEU A 502 -6.70 -1.67 -17.98
CA LEU A 502 -8.06 -1.86 -18.49
C LEU A 502 -8.16 -1.57 -19.99
#